data_AF-A0A965FE70-F1
#
_entry.id   AF-A0A965FE70-F1
#
_cell.length_a   1.000
_cell.length_b   1.000
_cell.length_c   1.000
_cell.angle_alpha   90.00
_cell.angle_beta   90.00
_cell.angle_gamma   90.00
#
_symmetry.space_group_name_H-M   'P 1'
#
loop_
_entity.id
_entity.type
_entity.pdbx_description
1 polymer ?
#
loop_
_entity_poly.entity_id
_entity_poly.type
_entity_poly.pdbx_seq_one_letter_code
_entity_poly.pdbx_strand_id
1 'polypeptide(L)'
;MIKHFQHKGLERFFRRGETKGIPAQYQSRIQRILDLLDDAFEPQDLKIPGMFLHPLKGDRKGQWAMTVSGNWRITFAFDGEDVVIVNLEDYH
;
A
#
# COMPACT_ATOMS: atom_id res chain seq x y z
N MET A 1 -2.01 -6.27 -9.73
CA MET A 1 -0.88 -7.12 -9.24
C MET A 1 0.28 -6.29 -8.74
N ILE A 2 0.87 -6.65 -7.60
CA ILE A 2 2.05 -5.94 -7.08
C ILE A 2 3.33 -6.45 -7.76
N LYS A 3 4.05 -5.55 -8.43
CA LYS A 3 5.35 -5.86 -9.06
C LYS A 3 6.54 -5.40 -8.24
N HIS A 4 6.43 -4.25 -7.58
CA HIS A 4 7.57 -3.63 -6.91
C HIS A 4 7.23 -3.04 -5.54
N PHE A 5 8.09 -3.37 -4.56
CA PHE A 5 8.07 -2.80 -3.22
C PHE A 5 9.29 -1.91 -3.00
N GLN A 6 9.03 -0.65 -2.63
CA GLN A 6 10.04 0.22 -2.05
C GLN A 6 10.33 -0.19 -0.60
N HIS A 7 9.30 -0.56 0.17
CA HIS A 7 9.45 -0.95 1.56
C HIS A 7 9.78 -2.44 1.73
N LYS A 8 11.02 -2.75 2.15
CA LYS A 8 11.49 -4.14 2.29
C LYS A 8 10.77 -4.95 3.37
N GLY A 9 10.20 -4.30 4.39
CA GLY A 9 9.35 -4.98 5.37
C GLY A 9 8.04 -5.48 4.77
N LEU A 10 7.42 -4.67 3.89
CA LEU A 10 6.18 -5.07 3.21
C LEU A 10 6.47 -6.18 2.21
N GLU A 11 7.59 -6.09 1.47
CA GLU A 11 7.99 -7.11 0.52
C GLU A 11 8.17 -8.49 1.18
N ARG A 12 8.87 -8.55 2.31
CA ARG A 12 9.07 -9.80 3.06
C ARG A 12 7.75 -10.32 3.62
N PHE A 13 6.91 -9.43 4.14
CA PHE A 13 5.61 -9.80 4.67
C PHE A 13 4.71 -10.40 3.58
N PHE A 14 4.59 -9.73 2.44
CA PHE A 14 3.80 -10.19 1.31
C PHE A 14 4.28 -11.53 0.74
N ARG A 15 5.59 -11.66 0.51
CA ARG A 15 6.15 -12.84 -0.18
C ARG A 15 6.34 -14.06 0.73
N ARG A 16 6.53 -13.86 2.04
CA ARG A 16 7.01 -14.91 2.97
C ARG A 16 6.25 -14.97 4.30
N GLY A 17 5.31 -14.06 4.54
CA GLY A 17 4.62 -13.94 5.84
C GLY A 17 5.50 -13.42 6.98
N GLU A 18 6.71 -12.92 6.68
CA GLU A 18 7.63 -12.42 7.70
C GLU A 18 7.18 -11.05 8.24
N THR A 19 6.97 -10.95 9.55
CA THR A 19 6.46 -9.72 10.19
C THR A 19 7.56 -8.72 10.56
N LYS A 20 8.83 -9.07 10.32
CA LYS A 20 9.98 -8.21 10.64
C LYS A 20 10.00 -6.97 9.76
N GLY A 21 9.87 -5.81 10.40
CA GLY A 21 9.95 -4.50 9.75
C GLY A 21 8.60 -3.91 9.39
N ILE A 22 7.49 -4.42 9.93
CA ILE A 22 6.18 -3.76 9.90
C ILE A 22 5.63 -3.60 11.33
N PRO A 23 4.79 -2.59 11.61
CA PRO A 23 4.18 -2.44 12.93
C PRO A 23 3.29 -3.63 13.29
N ALA A 24 3.62 -4.32 14.39
CA ALA A 24 2.95 -5.57 14.77
C ALA A 24 1.42 -5.41 14.97
N GLN A 25 1.01 -4.29 15.56
CA GLN A 25 -0.40 -3.95 15.79
C GLN A 25 -1.23 -3.75 14.51
N TYR A 26 -0.59 -3.56 13.36
CA TYR A 26 -1.26 -3.27 12.08
C TYR A 26 -1.14 -4.39 11.05
N GLN A 27 -0.58 -5.55 11.40
CA GLN A 27 -0.34 -6.66 10.47
C GLN A 27 -1.59 -7.05 9.67
N SER A 28 -2.72 -7.29 10.34
CA SER A 28 -3.96 -7.69 9.66
C SER A 28 -4.50 -6.63 8.70
N ARG A 29 -4.33 -5.34 9.06
CA ARG A 29 -4.76 -4.22 8.24
C ARG A 29 -3.85 -4.04 7.02
N ILE A 30 -2.54 -4.19 7.22
CA ILE A 30 -1.53 -4.17 6.16
C ILE A 30 -1.78 -5.32 5.19
N GLN A 31 -1.99 -6.55 5.68
CA GLN A 31 -2.28 -7.70 4.82
C GLN A 31 -3.48 -7.44 3.91
N ARG A 32 -4.60 -6.98 4.49
CA ARG A 32 -5.80 -6.65 3.71
C ARG A 32 -5.53 -5.61 2.62
N ILE A 33 -4.73 -4.58 2.90
CA ILE A 33 -4.37 -3.58 1.88
C ILE A 33 -3.54 -4.24 0.78
N LEU A 34 -2.54 -5.06 1.14
CA LEU A 34 -1.68 -5.72 0.15
C LEU A 34 -2.47 -6.69 -0.73
N ASP A 35 -3.41 -7.45 -0.17
CA ASP A 35 -4.27 -8.35 -0.93
C ASP A 35 -5.11 -7.56 -1.96
N LEU A 36 -5.71 -6.45 -1.54
CA LEU A 36 -6.48 -5.57 -2.44
C LEU A 36 -5.62 -4.96 -3.54
N LEU A 37 -4.38 -4.56 -3.23
CA LEU A 37 -3.44 -4.03 -4.21
C LEU A 37 -2.99 -5.10 -5.22
N ASP A 38 -2.90 -6.36 -4.81
CA ASP A 38 -2.51 -7.43 -5.72
C ASP A 38 -3.63 -7.77 -6.72
N ASP A 39 -4.88 -7.63 -6.31
CA ASP A 39 -6.06 -7.87 -7.16
C ASP A 39 -6.48 -6.66 -8.01
N ALA A 40 -5.97 -5.46 -7.73
CA ALA A 40 -6.34 -4.23 -8.44
C ALA A 40 -5.60 -4.06 -9.78
N PHE A 41 -6.31 -3.51 -10.77
CA PHE A 41 -5.79 -3.11 -12.09
C PHE A 41 -5.79 -1.60 -12.26
N GLU A 42 -6.65 -0.87 -11.54
CA GLU A 42 -6.68 0.59 -11.52
C GLU A 42 -7.06 1.15 -10.14
N PRO A 43 -6.79 2.44 -9.85
CA PRO A 43 -7.15 3.05 -8.57
C PRO A 43 -8.64 2.95 -8.20
N GLN A 44 -9.51 2.87 -9.20
CA GLN A 44 -10.96 2.81 -9.04
C GLN A 44 -11.40 1.53 -8.34
N ASP A 45 -10.71 0.41 -8.57
CA ASP A 45 -10.96 -0.89 -7.91
C ASP A 45 -10.80 -0.79 -6.38
N LEU A 46 -9.98 0.16 -5.94
CA LEU A 46 -9.60 0.37 -4.53
C LEU A 46 -10.49 1.40 -3.83
N LYS A 47 -11.54 1.93 -4.48
CA LYS A 47 -12.53 2.83 -3.88
C LYS A 47 -13.52 2.09 -2.96
N ILE A 48 -12.95 1.39 -1.98
CA ILE A 48 -13.69 0.56 -1.03
C ILE A 48 -13.96 1.35 0.26
N PRO A 49 -15.21 1.35 0.78
CA PRO A 49 -15.52 1.99 2.05
C PRO A 49 -14.58 1.56 3.17
N GLY A 50 -14.07 2.54 3.93
CA GLY A 50 -13.15 2.31 5.04
C GLY A 50 -11.70 2.03 4.65
N MET A 51 -11.33 2.09 3.36
CA MET A 51 -9.93 2.00 2.92
C MET A 51 -9.25 3.36 2.71
N PHE A 52 -10.04 4.45 2.69
CA PHE A 52 -9.59 5.84 2.67
C PHE A 52 -8.57 6.15 1.56
N LEU A 53 -8.81 5.60 0.36
CA LEU A 53 -8.00 5.88 -0.83
C LEU A 53 -8.04 7.37 -1.16
N HIS A 54 -6.86 7.97 -1.38
CA HIS A 54 -6.74 9.33 -1.88
C HIS A 54 -5.49 9.51 -2.77
N PRO A 55 -5.55 10.36 -3.81
CA PRO A 55 -4.38 10.67 -4.62
C PRO A 55 -3.44 11.62 -3.86
N LEU A 56 -2.14 11.41 -4.06
CA LEU A 56 -1.11 12.33 -3.58
C LEU A 56 -0.94 13.51 -4.56
N LYS A 57 -0.39 14.62 -4.05
CA LYS A 57 -0.27 15.89 -4.78
C LYS A 57 1.20 16.30 -4.90
N GLY A 58 1.46 17.34 -5.68
CA GLY A 58 2.80 17.91 -5.86
C GLY A 58 3.71 17.02 -6.69
N ASP A 59 4.93 16.83 -6.21
CA ASP A 59 5.97 15.96 -6.77
C ASP A 59 5.55 14.47 -6.81
N ARG A 60 4.60 14.08 -5.96
CA ARG A 60 4.04 12.72 -5.91
C ARG A 60 2.76 12.53 -6.71
N LYS A 61 2.44 13.46 -7.63
CA LYS A 61 1.28 13.32 -8.52
C LYS A 61 1.39 12.00 -9.31
N GLY A 62 0.31 11.21 -9.31
CA GLY A 62 0.28 9.86 -9.90
C GLY A 62 0.44 8.74 -8.87
N GLN A 63 0.84 9.07 -7.64
CA GLN A 63 0.80 8.15 -6.51
C GLN A 63 -0.51 8.28 -5.72
N TRP A 64 -0.82 7.23 -4.99
CA TRP A 64 -2.00 7.08 -4.15
C TRP A 64 -1.59 6.65 -2.76
N ALA A 65 -2.48 6.87 -1.79
CA ALA A 65 -2.31 6.41 -0.42
C ALA A 65 -3.60 5.81 0.13
N MET A 66 -3.45 4.73 0.88
CA MET A 66 -4.51 4.10 1.67
C MET A 66 -4.14 4.14 3.16
N THR A 67 -5.14 4.33 4.02
CA THR A 67 -4.92 4.47 5.46
C THR A 67 -4.76 3.12 6.12
N VAL A 68 -3.62 2.93 6.80
CA VAL A 68 -3.39 1.82 7.72
C VAL A 68 -4.04 2.15 9.07
N SER A 69 -3.51 3.14 9.78
CA SER A 69 -4.03 3.63 11.07
C SER A 69 -3.31 4.92 11.47
N GLY A 70 -4.02 5.89 12.08
CA GLY A 70 -3.42 7.15 12.51
C GLY A 70 -2.68 7.84 11.37
N ASN A 71 -1.36 8.02 11.52
CA ASN A 71 -0.48 8.62 10.52
C ASN A 71 0.10 7.63 9.51
N TRP A 72 -0.09 6.32 9.71
CA TRP A 72 0.48 5.29 8.85
C TRP A 72 -0.29 5.16 7.53
N ARG A 73 0.44 5.22 6.42
CA ARG A 73 -0.08 5.08 5.06
C ARG A 73 0.67 4.01 4.31
N ILE A 74 -0.05 3.23 3.51
CA ILE A 74 0.56 2.51 2.39
C ILE A 74 0.42 3.39 1.16
N THR A 75 1.53 3.72 0.53
CA THR A 75 1.58 4.50 -0.69
C THR A 75 2.01 3.61 -1.85
N PHE A 76 1.54 3.93 -3.05
CA PHE A 76 1.77 3.14 -4.26
C PHE A 76 1.46 3.95 -5.51
N ALA A 77 1.87 3.45 -6.67
CA ALA A 77 1.49 3.96 -7.98
C ALA A 77 1.05 2.81 -8.88
N PHE A 78 0.46 3.16 -10.03
CA PHE A 78 0.20 2.21 -11.11
C PHE A 78 1.14 2.50 -12.28
N ASP A 79 1.70 1.43 -12.85
CA ASP A 79 2.38 1.44 -14.15
C ASP A 79 1.60 0.49 -15.08
N GLY A 80 0.74 1.06 -15.93
CA GLY A 80 -0.32 0.30 -16.58
C GLY A 80 -1.26 -0.32 -15.55
N GLU A 81 -1.39 -1.65 -15.59
CA GLU A 81 -2.22 -2.46 -14.68
C GLU A 81 -1.47 -2.95 -13.43
N ASP A 82 -0.18 -2.65 -13.33
CA ASP A 82 0.68 -3.15 -12.27
C ASP A 82 0.83 -2.13 -11.14
N VAL A 83 0.71 -2.60 -9.90
CA VAL A 83 0.97 -1.80 -8.70
C VAL A 83 2.48 -1.79 -8.40
N VAL A 84 3.04 -0.60 -8.32
CA VAL A 84 4.48 -0.35 -8.14
C VAL A 84 4.74 0.65 -7.02
N ILE A 85 6.01 0.75 -6.60
CA ILE A 85 6.47 1.71 -5.57
C ILE A 85 5.69 1.52 -4.26
N VAL A 86 5.35 0.27 -3.90
CA VAL A 86 4.60 0.00 -2.68
C VAL A 86 5.47 0.30 -1.46
N ASN A 87 5.05 1.27 -0.65
CA ASN A 87 5.78 1.77 0.50
C ASN A 87 4.91 1.85 1.76
N LEU A 88 5.52 1.83 2.94
CA LEU A 88 4.87 2.06 4.22
C LEU A 88 5.47 3.30 4.86
N GLU A 89 4.64 4.31 5.13
CA GLU A 89 5.08 5.64 5.58
C GLU A 89 4.35 6.06 6.86
N ASP A 90 5.07 6.74 7.75
CA ASP A 90 4.50 7.47 8.87
C ASP A 90 4.48 8.95 8.52
N TYR A 91 3.30 9.56 8.41
CA TYR A 91 3.12 10.96 7.98
C TYR A 91 3.37 11.96 9.15
N HIS A 92 4.38 11.73 9.98
CA HIS A 92 4.84 12.67 11.02
C HIS A 92 6.22 13.24 10.69
#